data_AF-A0A183SFQ4-F1
#
_entry.id   AF-A0A183SFQ4-F1
#
_cell.length_a   1.000
_cell.length_b   1.000
_cell.length_c   1.000
_cell.angle_alpha   90.00
_cell.angle_beta   90.00
_cell.angle_gamma   90.00
#
_symmetry.space_group_name_H-M   'P 1'
#
loop_
_entity.id
_entity.type
_entity.pdbx_description
1 polymer ?
#
loop_
_entity_poly.entity_id
_entity_poly.type
_entity_poly.pdbx_seq_one_letter_code
_entity_poly.pdbx_strand_id
1 'polypeptide(L)'
;MGGSKRNSLISKITDEFKRLEEILNDIQSSIIFLESLRRRAEKAENPIEKDPALLNYVNLATVNRVVASFSLSIANSVEKLSNEVSKLLTETASILRLLDSLTEELQEACRNQMQNFVVFNELILAVDEVREVLIQEMDLTCYSTCLHISPTLVPPVALAFHLASSYLSERSVTFSLWRDEVSPMLSACKI
;
A
#
# COMPACT_ATOMS: atom_id res chain seq x y z
N MET A 1 12.91 -28.13 -19.48
CA MET A 1 11.50 -27.86 -19.12
C MET A 1 11.33 -26.69 -18.13
N GLY A 2 12.37 -26.20 -17.44
CA GLY A 2 12.26 -25.13 -16.43
C GLY A 2 11.88 -23.72 -16.94
N GLY A 3 12.29 -23.33 -18.14
CA GLY A 3 12.02 -21.96 -18.66
C GLY A 3 10.55 -21.57 -18.78
N SER A 4 9.63 -22.54 -18.97
CA SER A 4 8.19 -22.25 -19.07
C SER A 4 7.54 -21.95 -17.72
N LYS A 5 8.02 -22.56 -16.63
CA LYS A 5 7.47 -22.38 -15.28
C LYS A 5 7.94 -21.04 -14.68
N ARG A 6 9.24 -20.74 -14.80
CA ARG A 6 9.82 -19.45 -14.44
C ARG A 6 9.17 -18.27 -15.15
N ASN A 7 9.03 -18.33 -16.48
CA ASN A 7 8.41 -17.23 -17.23
C ASN A 7 6.94 -17.02 -16.83
N SER A 8 6.23 -18.09 -16.47
CA SER A 8 4.89 -17.99 -15.90
C SER A 8 4.89 -17.34 -14.52
N LEU A 9 5.86 -17.67 -13.65
CA LEU A 9 6.01 -17.04 -12.33
C LEU A 9 6.32 -15.54 -12.46
N ILE A 10 7.26 -15.16 -13.32
CA ILE A 10 7.61 -13.75 -13.56
C ILE A 10 6.39 -12.96 -14.04
N SER A 11 5.61 -13.51 -14.98
CA SER A 11 4.38 -12.86 -15.45
C SER A 11 3.37 -12.69 -14.33
N LYS A 12 3.13 -13.73 -13.52
CA LYS A 12 2.20 -13.66 -12.39
C LYS A 12 2.62 -12.63 -11.36
N ILE A 13 3.89 -12.63 -10.95
CA ILE A 13 4.44 -11.64 -10.01
C ILE A 13 4.25 -10.23 -10.56
N THR A 14 4.55 -10.04 -11.85
CA THR A 14 4.38 -8.73 -12.51
C THR A 14 2.93 -8.27 -12.51
N ASP A 15 1.97 -9.16 -12.75
CA ASP A 15 0.56 -8.80 -12.76
C ASP A 15 0.01 -8.53 -11.34
N GLU A 16 0.46 -9.27 -10.33
CA GLU A 16 0.13 -9.01 -8.92
C GLU A 16 0.72 -7.68 -8.44
N PHE A 17 1.95 -7.32 -8.87
CA PHE A 17 2.52 -6.01 -8.58
C PHE A 17 1.72 -4.85 -9.20
N LYS A 18 1.19 -5.00 -10.42
CA LYS A 18 0.31 -3.98 -11.02
C LYS A 18 -0.96 -3.78 -10.20
N ARG A 19 -1.57 -4.87 -9.73
CA ARG A 19 -2.75 -4.79 -8.86
C ARG A 19 -2.42 -4.15 -7.51
N LEU A 20 -1.26 -4.46 -6.96
CA LEU A 20 -0.77 -3.82 -5.74
C LEU A 20 -0.64 -2.31 -5.92
N GLU A 21 -0.11 -1.85 -7.05
CA GLU A 21 0.00 -0.43 -7.40
C GLU A 21 -1.39 0.24 -7.48
N GLU A 22 -2.39 -0.43 -8.07
CA GLU A 22 -3.78 0.06 -8.08
C GLU A 22 -4.35 0.20 -6.66
N ILE A 23 -4.13 -0.79 -5.79
CA ILE A 23 -4.59 -0.77 -4.39
C ILE A 23 -3.96 0.39 -3.61
N LEU A 24 -2.66 0.64 -3.80
CA LEU A 24 -1.95 1.75 -3.14
C LEU A 24 -2.54 3.12 -3.55
N ASN A 25 -2.85 3.30 -4.84
CA ASN A 25 -3.50 4.49 -5.35
C ASN A 25 -4.92 4.69 -4.78
N ASP A 26 -5.68 3.61 -4.64
CA ASP A 26 -7.01 3.62 -4.03
C ASP A 26 -6.95 4.04 -2.55
N ILE A 27 -6.01 3.46 -1.78
CA ILE A 27 -5.77 3.81 -0.37
C ILE A 27 -5.46 5.29 -0.23
N GLN A 28 -4.54 5.81 -1.04
CA GLN A 28 -4.17 7.23 -1.00
C GLN A 28 -5.38 8.13 -1.31
N SER A 29 -6.17 7.78 -2.32
CA SER A 29 -7.38 8.52 -2.69
C SER A 29 -8.41 8.50 -1.56
N SER A 30 -8.61 7.35 -0.91
CA SER A 30 -9.49 7.18 0.24
C SER A 30 -9.03 7.99 1.46
N ILE A 31 -7.73 8.06 1.73
CA ILE A 31 -7.15 8.90 2.78
C ILE A 31 -7.47 10.38 2.52
N ILE A 32 -7.16 10.89 1.32
CA ILE A 32 -7.41 12.29 0.96
C ILE A 32 -8.90 12.65 1.11
N PHE A 33 -9.77 11.75 0.68
CA PHE A 33 -11.22 11.92 0.82
C PHE A 33 -11.66 11.95 2.29
N LEU A 34 -11.17 11.04 3.12
CA LEU A 34 -11.47 10.98 4.55
C LEU A 34 -11.02 12.25 5.28
N GLU A 35 -9.82 12.75 4.99
CA GLU A 35 -9.31 14.02 5.54
C GLU A 35 -10.18 15.21 5.13
N SER A 36 -10.65 15.23 3.89
CA SER A 36 -11.58 16.25 3.41
C SER A 36 -12.91 16.20 4.17
N LEU A 37 -13.48 15.00 4.36
CA LEU A 37 -14.70 14.81 5.15
C LEU A 37 -14.54 15.30 6.59
N ARG A 38 -13.43 14.95 7.25
CA ARG A 38 -13.17 15.37 8.63
C ARG A 38 -13.04 16.89 8.77
N ARG A 39 -12.29 17.54 7.88
CA ARG A 39 -12.19 19.02 7.84
C ARG A 39 -13.55 19.69 7.64
N ARG A 40 -14.47 19.06 6.90
CA ARG A 40 -15.83 19.56 6.70
C ARG A 40 -16.71 19.31 7.92
N ALA A 41 -16.60 18.16 8.56
CA ALA A 41 -17.31 17.82 9.79
C ALA A 41 -16.95 18.79 10.93
N GLU A 42 -15.66 19.06 11.14
CA GLU A 42 -15.17 20.01 12.15
C GLU A 42 -15.70 21.44 11.93
N LYS A 43 -15.91 21.84 10.66
CA LYS A 43 -16.54 23.13 10.34
C LYS A 43 -18.04 23.13 10.65
N ALA A 44 -18.70 21.98 10.55
CA ALA A 44 -20.14 21.82 10.75
C ALA A 44 -20.57 21.61 12.22
N GLU A 45 -19.68 21.08 13.07
CA GLU A 45 -20.00 20.80 14.48
C GLU A 45 -20.16 22.07 15.32
N ASN A 46 -19.34 23.12 15.10
CA ASN A 46 -19.36 24.33 15.93
C ASN A 46 -19.58 25.64 15.15
N PRO A 47 -20.69 25.82 14.41
CA PRO A 47 -20.99 27.08 13.73
C PRO A 47 -21.32 28.20 14.74
N ILE A 48 -21.94 27.86 15.87
CA ILE A 48 -22.44 28.79 16.89
C ILE A 48 -21.32 29.31 17.81
N GLU A 49 -20.31 28.50 18.12
CA GLU A 49 -19.12 28.97 18.85
C GLU A 49 -18.27 29.91 17.98
N LYS A 50 -18.29 29.72 16.67
CA LYS A 50 -17.55 30.55 15.70
C LYS A 50 -18.26 31.88 15.41
N ASP A 51 -19.59 31.90 15.40
CA ASP A 51 -20.39 33.12 15.33
C ASP A 51 -21.73 32.95 16.09
N PRO A 52 -21.85 33.51 17.31
CA PRO A 52 -23.06 33.43 18.11
C PRO A 52 -24.27 34.09 17.45
N ALA A 53 -24.10 35.01 16.50
CA ALA A 53 -25.20 35.65 15.79
C ALA A 53 -25.94 34.67 14.86
N LEU A 54 -25.29 33.57 14.45
CA LEU A 54 -25.90 32.51 13.64
C LEU A 54 -27.00 31.74 14.37
N LEU A 55 -27.08 31.79 15.71
CA LEU A 55 -28.19 31.21 16.49
C LEU A 55 -29.57 31.71 16.03
N ASN A 56 -29.64 32.94 15.51
CA ASN A 56 -30.89 33.53 15.03
C ASN A 56 -31.28 33.06 13.61
N TYR A 57 -30.36 32.42 12.89
CA TYR A 57 -30.52 32.06 11.47
C TYR A 57 -30.35 30.56 11.20
N VAL A 58 -29.79 29.80 12.15
CA VAL A 58 -29.44 28.40 11.98
C VAL A 58 -30.26 27.53 12.93
N ASN A 59 -31.07 26.63 12.37
CA ASN A 59 -31.82 25.65 13.13
C ASN A 59 -30.89 24.55 13.66
N LEU A 60 -30.80 24.39 14.98
CA LEU A 60 -29.99 23.37 15.65
C LEU A 60 -30.32 21.94 15.17
N ALA A 61 -31.58 21.66 14.86
CA ALA A 61 -31.97 20.36 14.31
C ALA A 61 -31.36 20.10 12.92
N THR A 62 -31.19 21.15 12.12
CA THR A 62 -30.52 21.06 10.81
C THR A 62 -29.02 20.83 10.99
N VAL A 63 -28.38 21.54 11.93
CA VAL A 63 -26.96 21.32 12.26
C VAL A 63 -26.71 19.89 12.70
N ASN A 64 -27.52 19.37 13.64
CA ASN A 64 -27.40 18.00 14.13
C ASN A 64 -27.55 16.96 13.00
N ARG A 65 -28.47 17.19 12.04
CA ARG A 65 -28.62 16.32 10.86
C ARG A 65 -27.40 16.37 9.95
N VAL A 66 -26.83 17.56 9.73
CA VAL A 66 -25.62 17.72 8.92
C VAL A 66 -24.43 17.03 9.58
N VAL A 67 -24.23 17.21 10.89
CA VAL A 67 -23.19 16.52 11.67
C VAL A 67 -23.36 15.01 11.57
N ALA A 68 -24.57 14.48 11.83
CA ALA A 68 -24.84 13.05 11.73
C ALA A 68 -24.56 12.49 10.31
N SER A 69 -24.88 13.26 9.26
CA SER A 69 -24.56 12.89 7.88
C SER A 69 -23.05 12.83 7.62
N PHE A 70 -22.26 13.74 8.21
CA PHE A 70 -20.81 13.69 8.13
C PHE A 70 -20.24 12.50 8.93
N SER A 71 -20.73 12.25 10.14
CA SER A 71 -20.31 11.10 10.95
C SER A 71 -20.54 9.78 10.21
N LEU A 72 -21.71 9.61 9.58
CA LEU A 72 -22.00 8.44 8.75
C LEU A 72 -21.07 8.34 7.54
N SER A 73 -20.83 9.46 6.85
CA SER A 73 -19.94 9.48 5.68
C SER A 73 -18.49 9.15 6.06
N ILE A 74 -18.02 9.64 7.21
CA ILE A 74 -16.71 9.31 7.78
C ILE A 74 -16.64 7.83 8.13
N ALA A 75 -17.67 7.27 8.78
CA ALA A 75 -17.72 5.85 9.11
C ALA A 75 -17.62 4.96 7.87
N ASN A 76 -18.42 5.26 6.83
CA ASN A 76 -18.37 4.53 5.56
C ASN A 76 -17.00 4.65 4.87
N SER A 77 -16.39 5.84 4.92
CA SER A 77 -15.05 6.06 4.34
C SER A 77 -13.97 5.31 5.10
N VAL A 78 -14.08 5.21 6.43
CA VAL A 78 -13.18 4.41 7.27
C VAL A 78 -13.32 2.92 6.95
N GLU A 79 -14.55 2.41 6.80
CA GLU A 79 -14.81 1.03 6.42
C GLU A 79 -14.24 0.70 5.03
N LYS A 80 -14.45 1.58 4.04
CA LYS A 80 -13.85 1.44 2.70
C LYS A 80 -12.32 1.35 2.77
N LEU A 81 -11.68 2.27 3.49
CA LEU A 81 -10.25 2.32 3.66
C LEU A 81 -9.70 1.07 4.39
N SER A 82 -10.42 0.57 5.40
CA SER A 82 -10.08 -0.69 6.08
C SER A 82 -10.16 -1.91 5.15
N ASN A 83 -11.15 -1.94 4.26
CA ASN A 83 -11.28 -3.00 3.25
C ASN A 83 -10.13 -2.95 2.23
N GLU A 84 -9.70 -1.76 1.82
CA GLU A 84 -8.57 -1.57 0.91
C GLU A 84 -7.25 -2.07 1.54
N VAL A 85 -7.00 -1.77 2.82
CA VAL A 85 -5.85 -2.34 3.55
C VAL A 85 -5.92 -3.86 3.64
N SER A 86 -7.10 -4.42 3.84
CA SER A 86 -7.25 -5.88 3.89
C SER A 86 -6.90 -6.53 2.54
N LYS A 87 -7.23 -5.87 1.42
CA LYS A 87 -6.80 -6.28 0.08
C LYS A 87 -5.29 -6.15 -0.09
N LEU A 88 -4.70 -5.03 0.35
CA LEU A 88 -3.26 -4.80 0.32
C LEU A 88 -2.50 -5.95 1.00
N LEU A 89 -2.92 -6.34 2.20
CA LEU A 89 -2.31 -7.45 2.95
C LEU A 89 -2.42 -8.78 2.20
N THR A 90 -3.58 -9.04 1.59
CA THR A 90 -3.83 -10.27 0.83
C THR A 90 -2.95 -10.36 -0.42
N GLU A 91 -2.87 -9.28 -1.20
CA GLU A 91 -2.07 -9.24 -2.43
C GLU A 91 -0.57 -9.26 -2.12
N THR A 92 -0.14 -8.56 -1.07
CA THR A 92 1.25 -8.62 -0.59
C THR A 92 1.63 -10.06 -0.20
N ALA A 93 0.77 -10.76 0.55
CA ALA A 93 1.01 -12.16 0.91
C ALA A 93 1.06 -13.09 -0.32
N SER A 94 0.26 -12.80 -1.36
CA SER A 94 0.30 -13.51 -2.65
C SER A 94 1.65 -13.34 -3.33
N ILE A 95 2.13 -12.09 -3.46
CA ILE A 95 3.43 -11.75 -4.05
C ILE A 95 4.56 -12.44 -3.29
N LEU A 96 4.56 -12.37 -1.95
CA LEU A 96 5.60 -13.01 -1.12
C LEU A 96 5.69 -14.52 -1.38
N ARG A 97 4.56 -15.22 -1.49
CA ARG A 97 4.54 -16.66 -1.83
C ARG A 97 5.05 -16.95 -3.24
N LEU A 98 4.77 -16.06 -4.19
CA LEU A 98 5.29 -16.20 -5.55
C LEU A 98 6.80 -15.96 -5.59
N LEU A 99 7.32 -15.00 -4.81
CA LEU A 99 8.75 -14.77 -4.65
C LEU A 99 9.43 -15.95 -3.96
N ASP A 100 8.83 -16.57 -2.94
CA ASP A 100 9.32 -17.81 -2.35
C ASP A 100 9.45 -18.93 -3.39
N SER A 101 8.40 -19.12 -4.20
CA SER A 101 8.39 -20.12 -5.27
C SER A 101 9.49 -19.86 -6.31
N LEU A 102 9.76 -18.58 -6.60
CA LEU A 102 10.81 -18.18 -7.53
C LEU A 102 12.20 -18.43 -6.93
N THR A 103 12.41 -18.11 -5.66
CA THR A 103 13.67 -18.39 -4.95
C THR A 103 13.96 -19.89 -4.93
N GLU A 104 12.95 -20.73 -4.67
CA GLU A 104 13.08 -22.19 -4.74
C GLU A 104 13.52 -22.67 -6.14
N GLU A 105 12.93 -22.14 -7.21
CA GLU A 105 13.34 -22.48 -8.58
C GLU A 105 14.80 -22.09 -8.87
N LEU A 106 15.22 -20.90 -8.41
CA LEU A 106 16.59 -20.42 -8.59
C LEU A 106 17.59 -21.29 -7.81
N GLN A 107 17.25 -21.70 -6.59
CA GLN A 107 18.08 -22.59 -5.78
C GLN A 107 18.19 -23.99 -6.41
N GLU A 108 17.11 -24.53 -6.96
CA GLU A 108 17.13 -25.79 -7.70
C GLU A 108 18.02 -25.69 -8.95
N ALA A 109 17.93 -24.59 -9.69
CA ALA A 109 18.79 -24.31 -10.83
C ALA A 109 20.28 -24.25 -10.45
N CYS A 110 20.61 -23.62 -9.31
CA CYS A 110 21.98 -23.57 -8.79
C CYS A 110 22.57 -24.97 -8.53
N ARG A 111 21.77 -25.87 -7.94
CA ARG A 111 22.22 -27.24 -7.63
C ARG A 111 22.53 -28.03 -8.90
N ASN A 112 21.84 -27.72 -10.01
CA ASN A 112 21.96 -28.42 -11.28
C ASN A 112 22.98 -27.80 -12.25
N GLN A 113 23.36 -26.53 -12.08
CA GLN A 113 24.28 -25.83 -12.99
C GLN A 113 25.36 -25.02 -12.23
N MET A 114 26.51 -25.66 -11.98
CA MET A 114 27.65 -25.07 -11.25
C MET A 114 28.29 -23.84 -11.95
N GLN A 115 28.18 -23.73 -13.28
CA GLN A 115 28.87 -22.68 -14.05
C GLN A 115 28.21 -21.29 -13.93
N ASN A 116 26.96 -21.20 -13.48
CA ASN A 116 26.20 -19.95 -13.40
C ASN A 116 25.95 -19.48 -11.95
N PHE A 117 26.67 -20.04 -10.98
CA PHE A 117 26.43 -19.86 -9.54
C PHE A 117 26.46 -18.39 -9.08
N VAL A 118 27.34 -17.56 -9.65
CA VAL A 118 27.45 -16.13 -9.29
C VAL A 118 26.18 -15.37 -9.70
N VAL A 119 25.75 -15.53 -10.96
CA VAL A 119 24.54 -14.86 -11.49
C VAL A 119 23.29 -15.29 -10.72
N PHE A 120 23.21 -16.55 -10.31
CA PHE A 120 22.07 -17.01 -9.51
C PHE A 120 22.05 -16.45 -8.10
N ASN A 121 23.20 -16.33 -7.44
CA ASN A 121 23.26 -15.70 -6.13
C ASN A 121 22.87 -14.22 -6.22
N GLU A 122 23.32 -13.51 -7.25
CA GLU A 122 22.90 -12.13 -7.50
C GLU A 122 21.38 -12.01 -7.70
N LEU A 123 20.77 -12.94 -8.45
CA LEU A 123 19.32 -12.99 -8.63
C LEU A 123 18.56 -13.28 -7.33
N ILE A 124 19.06 -14.20 -6.49
CA ILE A 124 18.44 -14.50 -5.19
C ILE A 124 18.51 -13.28 -4.28
N LEU A 125 19.67 -12.62 -4.21
CA LEU A 125 19.84 -11.39 -3.43
C LEU A 125 18.90 -10.28 -3.89
N ALA A 126 18.73 -10.11 -5.21
CA ALA A 126 17.82 -9.11 -5.75
C ALA A 126 16.34 -9.44 -5.46
N VAL A 127 15.96 -10.72 -5.48
CA VAL A 127 14.61 -11.17 -5.08
C VAL A 127 14.36 -10.94 -3.59
N ASP A 128 15.36 -11.19 -2.75
CA ASP A 128 15.29 -10.93 -1.31
C ASP A 128 15.21 -9.43 -1.01
N GLU A 129 15.93 -8.59 -1.76
CA GLU A 129 15.81 -7.13 -1.66
C GLU A 129 14.39 -6.66 -2.00
N VAL A 130 13.81 -7.13 -3.11
CA VAL A 130 12.42 -6.84 -3.47
C VAL A 130 11.45 -7.24 -2.35
N ARG A 131 11.67 -8.39 -1.72
CA ARG A 131 10.84 -8.89 -0.61
C ARG A 131 10.92 -7.95 0.60
N GLU A 132 12.11 -7.57 1.02
CA GLU A 132 12.32 -6.71 2.19
C GLU A 132 11.72 -5.32 1.97
N VAL A 133 11.95 -4.73 0.79
CA VAL A 133 11.38 -3.42 0.44
C VAL A 133 9.85 -3.50 0.39
N LEU A 134 9.28 -4.58 -0.17
CA LEU A 134 7.83 -4.77 -0.20
C LEU A 134 7.20 -4.78 1.20
N ILE A 135 7.81 -5.52 2.14
CA ILE A 135 7.34 -5.60 3.52
C ILE A 135 7.37 -4.21 4.18
N GLN A 136 8.45 -3.45 3.97
CA GLN A 136 8.58 -2.11 4.51
C GLN A 136 7.53 -1.15 3.93
N GLU A 137 7.30 -1.17 2.61
CA GLU A 137 6.25 -0.36 1.97
C GLU A 137 4.86 -0.71 2.49
N MET A 138 4.59 -2.00 2.70
CA MET A 138 3.33 -2.48 3.27
C MET A 138 3.14 -1.99 4.71
N ASP A 139 4.16 -2.10 5.57
CA ASP A 139 4.10 -1.63 6.96
C ASP A 139 3.85 -0.12 7.04
N LEU A 140 4.57 0.66 6.22
CA LEU A 140 4.39 2.12 6.13
C LEU A 140 2.95 2.48 5.69
N THR A 141 2.43 1.78 4.68
CA THR A 141 1.08 2.03 4.16
C THR A 141 0.00 1.67 5.17
N CYS A 142 0.15 0.53 5.85
CA CYS A 142 -0.77 0.09 6.90
C CYS A 142 -0.79 1.08 8.06
N TYR A 143 0.40 1.51 8.51
CA TYR A 143 0.51 2.49 9.58
C TYR A 143 -0.13 3.83 9.20
N SER A 144 0.19 4.36 8.01
CA SER A 144 -0.41 5.60 7.49
C SER A 144 -1.94 5.49 7.49
N THR A 145 -2.46 4.38 6.98
CA THR A 145 -3.90 4.14 6.97
C THR A 145 -4.50 4.10 8.37
N CYS A 146 -3.86 3.39 9.31
CA CYS A 146 -4.30 3.34 10.71
C CYS A 146 -4.33 4.73 11.36
N LEU A 147 -3.35 5.60 11.07
CA LEU A 147 -3.34 6.99 11.53
C LEU A 147 -4.57 7.75 11.02
N HIS A 148 -4.97 7.56 9.76
CA HIS A 148 -6.16 8.21 9.23
C HIS A 148 -7.46 7.55 9.71
N ILE A 149 -7.50 6.24 9.94
CA ILE A 149 -8.69 5.57 10.50
C ILE A 149 -8.92 6.05 11.94
N SER A 150 -7.90 6.01 12.79
CA SER A 150 -8.00 6.34 14.21
C SER A 150 -6.81 7.18 14.71
N PRO A 151 -6.80 8.50 14.42
CA PRO A 151 -5.67 9.38 14.73
C PRO A 151 -5.32 9.46 16.21
N THR A 152 -6.30 9.22 17.07
CA THR A 152 -6.16 9.30 18.53
C THR A 152 -5.58 8.04 19.16
N LEU A 153 -5.53 6.92 18.42
CA LEU A 153 -5.04 5.63 18.91
C LEU A 153 -3.65 5.28 18.36
N VAL A 154 -3.19 5.99 17.34
CA VAL A 154 -1.87 5.77 16.74
C VAL A 154 -0.88 6.78 17.35
N PRO A 155 0.25 6.32 17.92
CA PRO A 155 1.24 7.23 18.50
C PRO A 155 1.80 8.19 17.44
N PRO A 156 2.20 9.42 17.82
CA PRO A 156 2.87 10.31 16.89
C PRO A 156 4.19 9.70 16.41
N VAL A 157 4.39 9.63 15.10
CA VAL A 157 5.60 9.08 14.48
C VAL A 157 6.68 10.13 14.31
N ALA A 158 7.93 9.68 14.24
CA ALA A 158 9.07 10.53 13.92
C ALA A 158 8.94 11.13 12.50
N LEU A 159 9.51 12.32 12.29
CA LEU A 159 9.51 13.05 11.01
C LEU A 159 10.00 12.20 9.81
N ALA A 160 10.93 11.27 10.06
CA ALA A 160 11.47 10.35 9.07
C ALA A 160 10.41 9.42 8.47
N PHE A 161 9.38 9.04 9.25
CA PHE A 161 8.27 8.23 8.78
C PHE A 161 7.37 9.03 7.83
N HIS A 162 7.08 10.29 8.16
CA HIS A 162 6.33 11.18 7.27
C HIS A 162 7.05 11.36 5.93
N LEU A 163 8.38 11.55 5.98
CA LEU A 163 9.22 11.61 4.79
C LEU A 163 9.11 10.32 3.96
N ALA A 164 9.33 9.15 4.57
CA ALA A 164 9.24 7.85 3.90
C ALA A 164 7.85 7.59 3.28
N SER A 165 6.77 7.91 4.02
CA SER A 165 5.40 7.78 3.51
C SER A 165 5.09 8.72 2.35
N SER A 166 5.72 9.90 2.31
CA SER A 166 5.56 10.86 1.21
C SER A 166 6.29 10.46 -0.07
N TYR A 167 7.24 9.51 0.02
CA TYR A 167 7.88 8.94 -1.17
C TYR A 167 7.08 7.77 -1.78
N LEU A 168 6.21 7.14 -1.00
CA LEU A 168 5.28 6.11 -1.51
C LEU A 168 4.25 6.69 -2.49
N SER A 169 4.05 8.01 -2.51
CA SER A 169 2.99 8.66 -3.28
C SER A 169 3.31 8.91 -4.75
N GLU A 170 4.52 8.61 -5.24
CA GLU A 170 4.85 8.88 -6.64
C GLU A 170 5.18 7.63 -7.47
N ARG A 171 5.88 6.63 -6.93
CA ARG A 171 6.06 5.27 -7.52
C ARG A 171 6.48 4.29 -6.43
N SER A 172 5.91 3.08 -6.38
CA SER A 172 6.44 2.00 -5.54
C SER A 172 7.89 1.71 -5.95
N VAL A 173 8.79 1.77 -4.98
CA VAL A 173 10.21 1.45 -5.15
C VAL A 173 10.33 -0.02 -5.47
N THR A 174 9.57 -0.86 -4.76
CA THR A 174 9.51 -2.30 -4.99
C THR A 174 9.11 -2.63 -6.44
N PHE A 175 8.08 -1.96 -6.97
CA PHE A 175 7.65 -2.19 -8.34
C PHE A 175 8.70 -1.77 -9.36
N SER A 176 9.35 -0.63 -9.13
CA SER A 176 10.41 -0.12 -10.01
C SER A 176 11.60 -1.08 -10.02
N LEU A 177 12.04 -1.53 -8.84
CA LEU A 177 13.11 -2.53 -8.68
C LEU A 177 12.76 -3.84 -9.40
N TRP A 178 11.53 -4.33 -9.22
CA TRP A 178 11.07 -5.54 -9.90
C TRP A 178 11.05 -5.39 -11.43
N ARG A 179 10.46 -4.30 -11.93
CA ARG A 179 10.25 -4.08 -13.37
C ARG A 179 11.54 -3.76 -14.11
N ASP A 180 12.38 -2.91 -13.54
CA ASP A 180 13.52 -2.31 -14.24
C ASP A 180 14.81 -3.11 -14.04
N GLU A 181 14.91 -3.90 -12.96
CA GLU A 181 16.14 -4.63 -12.63
C GLU A 181 15.90 -6.15 -12.59
N VAL A 182 15.04 -6.61 -11.68
CA VAL A 182 14.94 -8.05 -11.37
C VAL A 182 14.29 -8.86 -12.50
N SER A 183 13.14 -8.43 -13.01
CA SER A 183 12.42 -9.14 -14.08
C SER A 183 13.23 -9.24 -15.39
N PRO A 184 13.93 -8.17 -15.85
CA PRO A 184 14.87 -8.26 -16.97
C PRO A 184 16.01 -9.25 -16.74
N MET A 185 16.65 -9.24 -15.56
CA MET A 185 17.73 -10.16 -15.24
C MET A 185 17.27 -11.62 -15.27
N LEU A 186 16.08 -11.91 -14.71
CA LEU A 186 15.48 -13.24 -14.74
C LEU A 186 15.14 -13.71 -16.17
N SER A 187 14.70 -12.78 -17.03
CA SER A 187 14.36 -13.06 -18.42
C SER A 187 15.59 -13.32 -19.30
N ALA A 188 16.69 -12.61 -19.05
CA ALA A 188 17.95 -12.77 -19.77
C ALA A 188 18.73 -14.03 -19.35
N CYS A 189 18.53 -14.51 -18.12
CA CYS A 189 19.20 -15.70 -17.62
C CYS A 189 18.68 -16.95 -18.36
N LYS A 190 19.58 -17.69 -19.04
CA LYS A 190 19.24 -18.98 -19.67
C LYS A 190 19.48 -20.10 -18.67
N ILE A 191 18.40 -20.55 -18.03
CA ILE A 191 18.37 -21.70 -17.11
C ILE A 191 17.94 -22.95 -17.87
#